data_AF-A0A967N6Z2-F1
#
_entry.id   AF-A0A967N6Z2-F1
#
_cell.length_a   1.000
_cell.length_b   1.000
_cell.length_c   1.000
_cell.angle_alpha   90.00
_cell.angle_beta   90.00
_cell.angle_gamma   90.00
#
_symmetry.space_group_name_H-M   'P 1'
#
loop_
_entity.id
_entity.type
_entity.pdbx_description
1 polymer ?
#
loop_
_entity_poly.entity_id
_entity_poly.type
_entity_poly.pdbx_seq_one_letter_code
_entity_poly.pdbx_strand_id
1 'polypeptide(L)' 'MKAYLRIDPHPFHAVTDALGRFRIEDVPPGRYTLELWHERLGTRQVEVRVVGERVTSVDVEYPLPRD' A
#
# COMPACT_ATOMS: atom_id res chain seq x y z
N MET A 1 -7.28 17.02 16.88
CA MET A 1 -7.69 16.01 15.88
C MET A 1 -6.90 16.29 14.59
N LYS A 2 -6.35 15.26 13.94
CA LYS A 2 -5.70 15.38 12.61
C LYS A 2 -6.46 14.50 11.62
N ALA A 3 -6.56 14.94 10.38
CA ALA A 3 -7.12 14.18 9.28
C ALA A 3 -6.17 14.28 8.08
N TYR A 4 -6.20 13.26 7.21
CA TYR A 4 -5.33 13.17 6.05
C TYR A 4 -6.19 12.90 4.81
N LEU A 5 -5.86 13.58 3.71
CA LEU A 5 -6.47 13.38 2.40
C LEU A 5 -5.36 12.97 1.43
N ARG A 6 -5.50 11.79 0.83
CA ARG A 6 -4.62 11.29 -0.23
C ARG A 6 -5.38 11.36 -1.55
N ILE A 7 -4.74 11.90 -2.57
CA ILE A 7 -5.28 12.02 -3.93
C ILE A 7 -4.34 11.26 -4.85
N ASP A 8 -4.82 10.16 -5.40
CA ASP A 8 -4.09 9.36 -6.38
C ASP A 8 -4.71 9.57 -7.78
N PRO A 9 -3.91 9.55 -8.85
CA PRO A 9 -4.41 9.69 -10.22
C PRO A 9 -5.15 8.44 -10.73
N HIS A 10 -5.26 7.40 -9.90
CA HIS A 10 -5.84 6.10 -10.20
C HIS A 10 -6.73 5.61 -9.04
N PRO A 11 -7.68 4.69 -9.29
CA PRO A 11 -8.59 4.21 -8.25
C PRO A 11 -7.98 3.17 -7.31
N PHE A 12 -6.78 2.67 -7.61
CA PHE A 12 -6.16 1.55 -6.88
C PHE A 12 -5.49 2.00 -5.57
N HIS A 13 -6.27 2.18 -4.52
CA HIS A 13 -5.79 2.49 -3.17
C HIS A 13 -6.67 1.82 -2.11
N ALA A 14 -6.13 1.69 -0.90
CA ALA A 14 -6.87 1.21 0.26
C ALA A 14 -6.30 1.84 1.54
N VAL A 15 -7.14 2.05 2.54
CA VAL A 15 -6.71 2.37 3.90
C VAL A 15 -6.56 1.07 4.67
N THR A 16 -5.42 0.87 5.32
CA THR A 16 -5.18 -0.32 6.15
C THR A 16 -6.12 -0.37 7.35
N ASP A 17 -6.48 -1.57 7.79
CA ASP A 17 -7.20 -1.74 9.05
C ASP A 17 -6.28 -1.58 10.28
N ALA A 18 -6.84 -1.72 11.48
CA ALA A 18 -6.09 -1.59 12.74
C ALA A 18 -4.97 -2.65 12.92
N LEU A 19 -4.96 -3.71 12.12
CA LEU A 19 -3.95 -4.76 12.10
C LEU A 19 -2.96 -4.59 10.94
N GLY A 20 -3.05 -3.49 10.17
CA GLY A 20 -2.19 -3.23 9.02
C GLY A 20 -2.59 -3.98 7.75
N ARG A 21 -3.73 -4.69 7.74
CA ARG A 21 -4.18 -5.44 6.57
C ARG A 21 -4.83 -4.52 5.55
N PHE A 22 -4.60 -4.78 4.27
CA PHE A 22 -5.20 -4.05 3.16
C PHE A 22 -5.60 -5.01 2.03
N ARG A 23 -6.49 -4.54 1.16
CA ARG A 23 -6.88 -5.25 -0.06
C ARG A 23 -7.19 -4.22 -1.13
N ILE A 24 -6.62 -4.41 -2.31
CA ILE A 24 -6.92 -3.62 -3.52
C ILE A 24 -7.44 -4.62 -4.55
N GLU A 25 -8.68 -4.42 -4.99
CA GLU A 25 -9.36 -5.32 -5.92
C GLU A 25 -9.23 -4.83 -7.36
N ASP A 26 -9.49 -5.74 -8.30
CA ASP A 26 -9.56 -5.45 -9.75
C ASP A 26 -8.33 -4.76 -10.34
N VAL A 27 -7.15 -4.96 -9.74
CA VAL A 27 -5.89 -4.47 -10.30
C VAL A 27 -5.56 -5.28 -11.55
N PRO A 28 -5.42 -4.65 -12.74
CA PRO A 28 -5.05 -5.36 -13.95
C PRO A 28 -3.70 -6.07 -13.81
N PRO A 29 -3.46 -7.19 -14.53
CA PRO A 29 -2.15 -7.83 -14.53
C PRO A 29 -1.05 -6.89 -15.02
N GLY A 30 0.07 -6.83 -14.31
CA GLY A 30 1.13 -5.87 -14.60
C GLY A 30 2.25 -5.82 -13.56
N ARG A 31 3.20 -4.92 -13.78
CA ARG A 31 4.24 -4.56 -12.81
C ARG A 31 3.91 -3.17 -12.28
N TYR A 32 3.87 -3.04 -10.96
CA TYR A 32 3.47 -1.81 -10.28
C TYR A 32 4.44 -1.50 -9.15
N THR A 33 4.51 -0.21 -8.80
CA THR A 33 5.08 0.24 -7.54
C THR A 33 3.94 0.37 -6.54
N LEU A 34 3.96 -0.45 -5.49
CA LEU A 34 3.06 -0.30 -4.35
C LEU A 34 3.67 0.73 -3.40
N GLU A 35 2.94 1.80 -3.13
CA GLU A 35 3.31 2.83 -2.17
C GLU A 35 2.50 2.70 -0.88
N LEU A 36 3.21 2.68 0.25
CA LEU A 36 2.66 2.76 1.58
C LEU A 36 3.00 4.14 2.16
N TRP A 37 2.04 4.78 2.80
CA TRP A 37 2.25 6.05 3.48
C TRP A 37 1.76 5.98 4.92
N HIS A 38 2.60 6.44 5.84
CA HIS A 38 2.27 6.58 7.26
C HIS A 38 2.68 7.99 7.70
N GLU A 39 1.85 8.66 8.48
CA GLU A 39 1.99 10.06 8.85
C GLU A 39 3.25 10.41 9.67
N ARG A 40 3.84 9.43 10.36
CA ARG A 40 5.11 9.60 11.09
C ARG A 40 6.28 8.93 10.40
N LEU A 41 6.06 7.75 9.82
CA LEU A 41 7.13 6.90 9.27
C LEU A 41 7.42 7.20 7.80
N GLY A 42 6.60 8.04 7.17
CA GLY A 42 6.77 8.48 5.79
C GLY A 42 6.33 7.45 4.77
N THR A 43 6.91 7.57 3.57
CA THR A 43 6.56 6.77 2.41
C THR A 43 7.50 5.59 2.25
N ARG A 44 6.97 4.41 1.89
CA ARG A 44 7.74 3.24 1.48
C ARG A 44 7.20 2.70 0.17
N GLN A 45 8.09 2.26 -0.71
CA GLN A 45 7.73 1.71 -2.01
C GLN A 45 8.28 0.29 -2.16
N VAL A 46 7.51 -0.60 -2.78
CA VAL A 46 7.93 -1.95 -3.15
C VAL A 46 7.44 -2.29 -4.55
N GLU A 47 8.26 -3.00 -5.33
CA GLU A 47 7.82 -3.51 -6.63
C GLU A 47 6.94 -4.75 -6.46
N VAL A 48 5.81 -4.77 -7.16
CA VAL A 48 4.84 -5.87 -7.10
C VAL A 48 4.48 -6.29 -8.53
N ARG A 49 4.40 -7.60 -8.75
CA ARG A 49 3.85 -8.18 -9.98
C ARG A 49 2.47 -8.75 -9.70
N VAL A 50 1.45 -8.17 -10.35
CA VAL A 50 0.08 -8.68 -10.32
C VAL A 50 -0.09 -9.67 -11.47
N VAL A 51 -0.58 -10.86 -11.16
CA VAL A 51 -0.88 -11.91 -12.13
C VAL A 51 -2.39 -12.10 -12.14
N GLY A 52 -2.99 -12.24 -13.32
CA GLY A 52 -4.44 -12.44 -13.45
C GLY A 52 -4.92 -13.66 -12.66
N GLU A 53 -6.16 -13.57 -12.16
CA GLU A 53 -6.89 -14.67 -11.50
C GLU A 53 -6.24 -15.17 -10.20
N ARG A 54 -5.25 -14.45 -9.64
CA ARG A 54 -4.61 -14.77 -8.36
C ARG A 54 -4.47 -13.53 -7.49
N VAL A 55 -4.65 -13.72 -6.18
CA VAL A 55 -4.26 -12.71 -5.18
C VAL A 55 -2.75 -12.70 -5.05
N THR A 56 -2.11 -11.58 -5.36
CA THR A 56 -0.71 -11.34 -5.00
C THR A 56 -0.64 -10.85 -3.55
N SER A 57 -0.06 -11.65 -2.66
CA SER A 57 0.22 -11.25 -1.28
C SER A 57 1.57 -10.56 -1.18
N VAL A 58 1.61 -9.45 -0.44
CA VAL A 58 2.82 -8.67 -0.19
C VAL A 58 2.80 -8.22 1.27
N ASP A 59 3.85 -8.56 2.01
CA ASP A 59 4.06 -8.08 3.37
C ASP A 59 5.15 -7.00 3.34
N VAL A 60 4.84 -5.85 3.93
CA VAL A 60 5.77 -4.72 4.04
C VAL A 60 5.77 -4.24 5.48
N GLU A 61 6.95 -4.21 6.06
CA GLU A 61 7.14 -3.68 7.42
C GLU A 61 7.53 -2.20 7.36
N TYR A 62 7.25 -1.44 8.40
CA TYR A 62 8.00 -0.20 8.64
C TYR A 62 9.09 -0.51 9.66
N PRO A 63 10.38 -0.28 9.34
CA PRO A 63 11.41 -0.40 10.35
C PRO A 63 11.15 0.66 11.42
N LEU A 64 11.30 0.29 12.69
CA LEU A 64 11.27 1.26 13.76
C LEU A 64 12.38 2.29 13.52
N PRO A 65 12.10 3.59 13.64
CA PRO A 65 13.15 4.60 13.66
C PRO A 65 14.15 4.21 14.76
N ARG A 66 15.44 4.13 14.42
CA ARG A 66 16.48 3.99 15.45
C ARG A 66 16.62 5.36 16.12
N ASP A 67 16.64 5.35 17.45
CA ASP A 67 16.95 6.53 18.27
C ASP A 67 18.34 7.10 17.93
#